data_AF-A0A1J5D7M3-F1
#
_entry.id   AF-A0A1J5D7M3-F1
#
_cell.length_a   1.000
_cell.length_b   1.000
_cell.length_c   1.000
_cell.angle_alpha   90.00
_cell.angle_beta   90.00
_cell.angle_gamma   90.00
#
_symmetry.space_group_name_H-M   'P 1'
#
loop_
_entity.id
_entity.type
_entity.pdbx_description
1 polymer ?
#
loop_
_entity_poly.entity_id
_entity_poly.type
_entity_poly.pdbx_seq_one_letter_code
_entity_poly.pdbx_strand_id
1 'polypeptide(L)'
;MDPIIVMPGGWGDSLPDWIKGAIQMERLVQLMTGEETGTDAEACAYLFTASLTNPMDSEWTRIYLYIAGKVVSRNKGTEIPEDIRVDSLNDDEMRSLRELKQWIWDRRAKVGQERRRAGKAQAKVEAEARTPKQLGLPV
;
A
#
# COMPACT_ATOMS: atom_id res chain seq x y z
N MET A 1 2.80 -1.25 12.12
CA MET A 1 1.92 -1.53 10.96
C MET A 1 2.73 -1.33 9.69
N ASP A 2 2.66 -2.25 8.73
CA ASP A 2 3.35 -2.10 7.45
C ASP A 2 2.81 -0.89 6.68
N PRO A 3 3.68 -0.14 5.98
CA PRO A 3 3.28 1.06 5.27
C PRO A 3 2.22 0.74 4.20
N ILE A 4 1.31 1.67 3.97
CA ILE A 4 0.46 1.66 2.78
C ILE A 4 1.27 2.32 1.66
N ILE A 5 1.42 1.61 0.55
CA ILE A 5 2.14 2.11 -0.62
C ILE A 5 1.13 2.84 -1.50
N VAL A 6 1.39 4.11 -1.77
CA VAL A 6 0.59 4.98 -2.64
C VAL A 6 1.49 5.58 -3.71
N MET A 7 0.89 6.13 -4.77
CA MET A 7 1.62 6.90 -5.76
C MET A 7 2.36 8.06 -5.07
N PRO A 8 3.67 8.23 -5.31
CA PRO A 8 4.38 9.42 -4.88
C PRO A 8 3.74 10.67 -5.49
N GLY A 9 3.47 11.69 -4.67
CA GLY A 9 2.76 12.89 -5.13
C GLY A 9 2.00 13.66 -4.06
N GLY A 10 1.99 13.17 -2.81
CA GLY A 10 1.35 13.87 -1.68
C GLY A 10 -0.12 13.51 -1.46
N TRP A 11 -0.72 12.68 -2.31
CA TRP A 11 -2.13 12.27 -2.20
C TRP A 11 -2.42 11.18 -1.15
N GLY A 12 -1.42 10.75 -0.39
CA GLY A 12 -1.58 9.68 0.61
C GLY A 12 -2.61 10.02 1.69
N ASP A 13 -2.66 11.29 2.11
CA ASP A 13 -3.64 11.76 3.11
C ASP A 13 -5.05 11.94 2.52
N SER A 14 -5.17 11.94 1.19
CA SER A 14 -6.46 11.99 0.49
C SER A 14 -7.13 10.63 0.36
N LEU A 15 -6.48 9.54 0.81
CA LEU A 15 -7.11 8.23 0.83
C LEU A 15 -8.31 8.21 1.79
N PRO A 16 -9.49 7.79 1.31
CA PRO A 16 -10.66 7.59 2.17
C PRO A 16 -10.36 6.62 3.31
N ASP A 17 -10.82 6.94 4.52
CA ASP A 17 -10.51 6.12 5.72
C ASP A 17 -11.02 4.68 5.62
N TRP A 18 -12.15 4.48 4.95
CA TRP A 18 -12.69 3.14 4.72
C TRP A 18 -11.75 2.25 3.89
N ILE A 19 -10.94 2.82 2.98
CA ILE A 19 -9.92 2.06 2.21
C ILE A 19 -8.81 1.58 3.14
N LYS A 20 -8.40 2.40 4.12
CA LYS A 20 -7.38 2.00 5.09
C LYS A 20 -7.86 0.80 5.92
N GLY A 21 -9.14 0.80 6.30
CA GLY A 21 -9.78 -0.34 6.96
C GLY A 21 -9.87 -1.58 6.06
N ALA A 22 -10.23 -1.41 4.78
CA ALA A 22 -10.27 -2.50 3.80
C ALA A 22 -8.89 -3.15 3.62
N ILE A 23 -7.82 -2.35 3.50
CA ILE A 23 -6.44 -2.84 3.41
C ILE A 23 -6.07 -3.66 4.65
N GLN A 24 -6.44 -3.20 5.85
CA GLN A 24 -6.19 -3.94 7.08
C GLN A 24 -6.85 -5.32 7.05
N MET A 25 -8.13 -5.38 6.70
CA MET A 25 -8.89 -6.62 6.65
C MET A 25 -8.34 -7.58 5.60
N GLU A 26 -8.05 -7.10 4.39
CA GLU A 26 -7.50 -7.95 3.33
C GLU A 26 -6.10 -8.46 3.67
N ARG A 27 -5.25 -7.67 4.34
CA ARG A 27 -3.95 -8.14 4.85
C ARG A 27 -4.09 -9.24 5.91
N LEU A 28 -5.13 -9.19 6.74
CA LEU A 28 -5.41 -10.27 7.69
C LEU A 28 -5.82 -11.56 6.98
N VAL A 29 -6.71 -11.46 5.99
CA VAL A 29 -7.09 -12.61 5.14
C VAL A 29 -5.88 -13.18 4.43
N GLN A 30 -5.05 -12.32 3.83
CA GLN A 30 -3.79 -12.68 3.22
C GLN A 30 -2.87 -13.46 4.16
N LEU A 31 -2.72 -13.01 5.41
CA LEU A 31 -1.92 -13.72 6.41
C LEU A 31 -2.48 -15.10 6.72
N MET A 32 -3.81 -15.25 6.75
CA MET A 32 -4.48 -16.51 7.00
C MET A 32 -4.38 -17.48 5.82
N THR A 33 -4.39 -16.97 4.58
CA THR A 33 -4.30 -17.80 3.37
C THR A 33 -2.86 -18.11 2.96
N GLY A 34 -1.89 -17.31 3.41
CA GLY A 34 -0.48 -17.44 3.02
C GLY A 34 -0.17 -16.90 1.62
N GLU A 35 -1.03 -16.04 1.06
CA GLU A 35 -0.78 -15.42 -0.25
C GLU A 35 0.37 -14.41 -0.17
N GLU A 36 1.35 -14.51 -1.07
CA GLU A 36 2.55 -13.63 -1.09
C GLU A 36 2.47 -12.54 -2.19
N THR A 37 1.33 -11.84 -2.31
CA THR A 37 1.11 -10.78 -3.31
C THR A 37 0.33 -9.58 -2.75
N GLY A 38 0.37 -8.39 -3.34
CA GLY A 38 -0.41 -7.25 -2.83
C GLY A 38 -1.91 -7.54 -2.81
N THR A 39 -2.69 -6.84 -1.99
CA THR A 39 -4.14 -7.07 -1.94
C THR A 39 -4.91 -6.21 -2.95
N ASP A 40 -6.20 -6.51 -3.18
CA ASP A 40 -7.02 -5.73 -4.11
C ASP A 40 -7.22 -4.29 -3.60
N ALA A 41 -7.46 -4.11 -2.31
CA ALA A 41 -7.58 -2.81 -1.65
C ALA A 41 -6.29 -1.98 -1.74
N GLU A 42 -5.12 -2.62 -1.71
CA GLU A 42 -3.84 -1.90 -1.88
C GLU A 42 -3.63 -1.42 -3.30
N ALA A 43 -3.91 -2.26 -4.29
CA ALA A 43 -3.87 -1.86 -5.69
C ALA A 43 -4.89 -0.73 -5.97
N CYS A 44 -6.09 -0.83 -5.39
CA CYS A 44 -7.10 0.22 -5.46
C CYS A 44 -6.60 1.54 -4.86
N ALA A 45 -5.97 1.51 -3.69
CA ALA A 45 -5.41 2.70 -3.05
C ALA A 45 -4.30 3.34 -3.88
N TYR A 46 -3.40 2.51 -4.43
CA TYR A 46 -2.33 2.99 -5.30
C TYR A 46 -2.89 3.67 -6.54
N LEU A 47 -3.78 3.01 -7.28
CA LEU A 47 -4.38 3.53 -8.51
C LEU A 47 -5.26 4.76 -8.27
N PHE A 48 -5.98 4.83 -7.15
CA PHE A 48 -6.69 6.04 -6.73
C PHE A 48 -5.72 7.22 -6.66
N THR A 49 -4.63 7.09 -5.90
CA THR A 49 -3.64 8.17 -5.80
C THR A 49 -2.90 8.45 -7.10
N ALA A 50 -2.72 7.44 -7.96
CA ALA A 50 -2.12 7.62 -9.28
C ALA A 50 -3.00 8.48 -10.20
N SER A 51 -4.32 8.24 -10.17
CA SER A 51 -5.30 9.02 -10.94
C SER A 51 -5.39 10.50 -10.53
N LEU A 52 -5.03 10.81 -9.28
CA LEU A 52 -4.97 12.19 -8.78
C LEU A 52 -3.67 12.90 -9.19
N THR A 53 -2.59 12.14 -9.43
CA THR A 53 -1.30 12.70 -9.87
C THR A 53 -1.32 13.05 -11.35
N ASN A 54 -1.84 12.15 -12.20
CA ASN A 54 -1.91 12.36 -13.65
C ASN A 54 -3.04 11.51 -14.26
N PRO A 55 -3.54 11.88 -15.46
CA PRO A 55 -4.44 11.03 -16.22
C PRO A 55 -3.81 9.65 -16.47
N MET A 56 -4.57 8.60 -16.21
CA MET A 56 -4.18 7.23 -16.55
C MET A 56 -4.57 6.92 -18.00
N ASP A 57 -3.82 6.02 -18.65
CA ASP A 57 -4.21 5.50 -19.94
C ASP A 57 -5.44 4.57 -19.84
N SER A 58 -5.91 4.08 -20.99
CA SER A 58 -7.11 3.24 -21.03
C SER A 58 -6.94 1.90 -20.31
N GLU A 59 -5.74 1.32 -20.30
CA GLU A 59 -5.47 0.03 -19.67
C GLU A 59 -5.58 0.17 -18.15
N TRP A 60 -4.81 1.11 -17.57
CA TRP A 60 -4.82 1.36 -16.13
C TRP A 60 -6.16 1.91 -15.63
N THR A 61 -6.86 2.69 -16.45
CA THR A 61 -8.22 3.14 -16.13
C THR A 61 -9.17 1.94 -16.00
N ARG A 62 -9.13 0.99 -16.93
CA ARG A 62 -9.96 -0.22 -16.86
C ARG A 62 -9.61 -1.10 -15.65
N ILE A 63 -8.31 -1.30 -15.39
CA ILE A 63 -7.84 -2.03 -14.20
C ILE A 63 -8.35 -1.35 -12.92
N TYR A 64 -8.25 -0.02 -12.84
CA TYR A 64 -8.72 0.73 -11.67
C TYR A 64 -10.23 0.58 -11.47
N LEU A 65 -11.04 0.74 -12.51
CA LEU A 65 -12.50 0.59 -12.40
C LEU A 65 -12.91 -0.83 -11.99
N TYR A 66 -12.26 -1.85 -12.56
CA TYR A 66 -12.48 -3.25 -12.19
C TYR A 66 -12.19 -3.50 -10.70
N ILE A 67 -11.03 -3.06 -10.21
CA ILE A 67 -10.64 -3.34 -8.83
C ILE A 67 -11.38 -2.48 -7.82
N ALA A 68 -11.63 -1.21 -8.15
CA ALA A 68 -12.44 -0.31 -7.34
C ALA A 68 -13.86 -0.86 -7.19
N GLY A 69 -14.46 -1.41 -8.25
CA GLY A 69 -15.75 -2.09 -8.18
C GLY A 69 -15.75 -3.24 -7.18
N LYS A 70 -14.78 -4.15 -7.27
CA LYS A 70 -14.65 -5.26 -6.32
C LYS A 70 -14.47 -4.79 -4.88
N VAL A 71 -13.60 -3.81 -4.65
CA VAL A 71 -13.26 -3.32 -3.31
C VAL A 71 -14.44 -2.54 -2.70
N VAL A 72 -15.11 -1.69 -3.46
CA VAL A 72 -16.28 -0.93 -2.99
C VAL A 72 -17.44 -1.86 -2.68
N SER A 73 -17.76 -2.81 -3.56
CA SER A 73 -18.86 -3.76 -3.32
C SER A 73 -18.63 -4.61 -2.06
N ARG A 74 -17.40 -5.08 -1.83
CA ARG A 74 -17.05 -5.88 -0.64
C ARG A 74 -17.11 -5.09 0.68
N ASN A 75 -16.75 -3.80 0.65
CA ASN A 75 -16.53 -3.02 1.88
C ASN A 75 -17.62 -1.99 2.19
N LYS A 76 -18.37 -1.53 1.19
CA LYS A 76 -19.38 -0.47 1.37
C LYS A 76 -20.81 -0.92 1.08
N GLY A 77 -21.01 -2.12 0.54
CA GLY A 77 -22.33 -2.59 0.10
C GLY A 77 -22.97 -1.66 -0.95
N THR A 78 -22.14 -0.93 -1.69
CA THR A 78 -22.54 -0.04 -2.79
C THR A 78 -21.98 -0.62 -4.08
N GLU A 79 -22.70 -0.46 -5.17
CA GLU A 79 -22.22 -0.88 -6.49
C GLU A 79 -21.71 0.31 -7.31
N ILE A 80 -20.77 0.02 -8.19
CA ILE A 80 -20.35 0.97 -9.22
C ILE A 80 -21.47 1.10 -10.27
N PRO A 81 -21.84 2.34 -10.67
CA PRO A 81 -22.80 2.58 -11.73
C PRO A 81 -22.51 1.77 -13.01
N GLU A 82 -23.55 1.29 -13.69
CA GLU A 82 -23.42 0.39 -14.84
C GLU A 82 -22.61 1.00 -16.00
N ASP A 83 -22.69 2.32 -16.19
CA ASP A 83 -22.03 3.05 -17.26
C ASP A 83 -20.49 3.08 -17.17
N ILE A 84 -19.95 2.92 -15.96
CA ILE A 84 -18.49 2.90 -15.71
C ILE A 84 -18.01 1.55 -15.14
N ARG A 85 -18.90 0.57 -15.01
CA ARG A 85 -18.58 -0.74 -14.47
C ARG A 85 -17.68 -1.51 -15.45
N VAL A 86 -16.66 -2.16 -14.90
CA VAL A 86 -15.81 -3.10 -15.63
C VAL A 86 -15.89 -4.44 -14.92
N ASP A 87 -16.54 -5.43 -15.57
CA ASP A 87 -16.78 -6.75 -14.97
C ASP A 87 -15.64 -7.75 -15.24
N SER A 88 -14.84 -7.51 -16.28
CA SER A 88 -13.72 -8.36 -16.64
C SER A 88 -12.54 -7.58 -17.22
N LEU A 89 -11.35 -8.15 -17.00
CA LEU A 89 -10.10 -7.72 -17.60
C LEU A 89 -9.64 -8.77 -18.60
N ASN A 90 -8.98 -8.34 -19.67
CA ASN A 90 -8.29 -9.27 -20.56
C ASN A 90 -7.00 -9.82 -19.92
N ASP A 91 -6.33 -10.77 -20.58
CA ASP A 91 -5.14 -11.43 -20.02
C ASP A 91 -3.96 -10.48 -19.79
N ASP A 92 -3.82 -9.46 -20.63
CA ASP A 92 -2.76 -8.46 -20.52
C ASP A 92 -3.02 -7.53 -19.34
N GLU A 93 -4.23 -6.97 -19.23
CA GLU A 93 -4.70 -6.16 -18.11
C GLU A 93 -4.58 -6.93 -16.77
N MET A 94 -4.96 -8.21 -16.78
CA MET A 94 -4.86 -9.07 -15.60
C MET A 94 -3.39 -9.34 -15.23
N ARG A 95 -2.50 -9.48 -16.20
CA ARG A 95 -1.06 -9.60 -15.96
C ARG A 95 -0.50 -8.31 -15.36
N SER A 96 -0.80 -7.15 -15.93
CA SER A 96 -0.41 -5.83 -15.41
C SER A 96 -0.89 -5.62 -13.97
N LEU A 97 -2.13 -6.03 -13.67
CA LEU A 97 -2.65 -5.99 -12.31
C LEU A 97 -1.88 -6.90 -11.34
N ARG A 98 -1.56 -8.14 -11.73
CA ARG A 98 -0.77 -9.07 -10.90
C ARG A 98 0.63 -8.51 -10.64
N GLU A 99 1.27 -7.94 -11.66
CA GLU A 99 2.58 -7.30 -11.55
C GLU A 99 2.54 -6.11 -10.59
N LEU A 100 1.52 -5.25 -10.68
CA LEU A 100 1.32 -4.16 -9.74
C LEU A 100 1.16 -4.67 -8.31
N LYS A 101 0.31 -5.68 -8.09
CA LYS A 101 0.10 -6.27 -6.77
C LYS A 101 1.41 -6.85 -6.22
N GLN A 102 2.18 -7.56 -7.04
CA GLN A 102 3.47 -8.10 -6.63
C GLN A 102 4.46 -6.99 -6.26
N TRP A 103 4.55 -5.94 -7.08
CA TRP A 103 5.41 -4.80 -6.81
C TRP A 103 5.05 -4.10 -5.49
N ILE A 104 3.76 -3.94 -5.18
CA ILE A 104 3.29 -3.38 -3.90
C ILE A 104 3.73 -4.27 -2.72
N TRP A 105 3.59 -5.59 -2.83
CA TRP A 105 4.04 -6.54 -1.81
C TRP A 105 5.54 -6.38 -1.52
N ASP A 106 6.37 -6.45 -2.56
CA ASP A 106 7.82 -6.32 -2.44
C ASP A 106 8.22 -4.96 -1.85
N ARG A 107 7.52 -3.89 -2.25
CA ARG A 107 7.80 -2.54 -1.78
C ARG A 107 7.49 -2.39 -0.28
N ARG A 108 6.41 -2.98 0.23
CA ARG A 108 6.10 -2.99 1.67
C ARG A 108 7.18 -3.70 2.47
N ALA A 109 7.59 -4.89 2.02
CA ALA A 109 8.64 -5.66 2.67
C ALA A 109 9.97 -4.87 2.73
N LYS A 110 10.33 -4.21 1.63
CA LYS A 110 11.52 -3.36 1.54
C LYS A 110 11.46 -2.17 2.51
N VAL A 111 10.38 -1.40 2.52
CA VAL A 111 10.24 -0.24 3.43
C VAL A 111 10.24 -0.71 4.90
N GLY A 112 9.61 -1.84 5.20
CA GLY A 112 9.66 -2.44 6.54
C GLY A 112 11.08 -2.84 6.95
N GLN A 113 11.89 -3.37 6.02
CA GLN A 113 13.30 -3.68 6.27
C GLN A 113 14.13 -2.41 6.50
N GLU A 114 13.95 -1.38 5.68
CA GLU A 114 14.66 -0.11 5.79
C GLU A 114 14.37 0.59 7.12
N ARG A 115 13.10 0.65 7.54
CA ARG A 115 12.70 1.20 8.85
C ARG A 115 13.36 0.48 10.02
N ARG A 116 13.42 -0.87 9.98
CA ARG A 116 14.10 -1.66 11.01
C ARG A 116 15.60 -1.37 11.06
N ARG A 117 16.25 -1.22 9.91
CA ARG A 117 17.68 -0.86 9.84
C ARG A 117 17.95 0.53 10.38
N ALA A 118 17.15 1.52 9.97
CA ALA A 118 17.26 2.90 10.44
C ALA A 118 17.04 3.01 11.97
N GLY A 119 16.04 2.31 12.51
CA GLY A 119 15.80 2.28 13.96
C GLY A 119 16.96 1.69 14.74
N LYS A 120 17.60 0.63 14.24
CA LYS A 120 18.82 0.06 14.86
C LYS A 120 20.00 1.04 14.82
N ALA A 121 20.18 1.75 13.71
CA ALA A 121 21.24 2.76 13.59
C ALA A 121 21.03 3.92 14.56
N GLN A 122 19.80 4.44 14.66
CA GLN A 122 19.45 5.51 15.59
C GLN A 122 19.66 5.09 17.05
N ALA A 123 19.21 3.89 17.44
CA ALA A 123 19.40 3.36 18.79
C ALA A 123 20.90 3.23 19.15
N LYS A 124 21.74 2.83 18.18
CA LYS A 124 23.19 2.75 18.37
C LYS A 124 23.80 4.14 18.59
N VAL A 125 23.44 5.13 17.75
CA VAL A 125 23.90 6.52 17.89
C VAL A 125 23.46 7.11 19.23
N GLU A 126 22.22 6.87 19.66
CA GLU A 126 21.69 7.37 20.93
C GLU A 126 22.38 6.70 22.13
N ALA A 127 22.66 5.39 22.06
CA ALA A 127 23.44 4.70 23.08
C ALA A 127 24.86 5.29 23.18
N GLU A 128 25.55 5.46 22.05
CA GLU A 128 26.89 6.06 21.98
C GLU A 128 26.91 7.53 22.45
N ALA A 129 25.83 8.29 22.29
CA ALA A 129 25.70 9.66 22.81
C ALA A 129 25.38 9.73 24.32
N ARG A 130 24.78 8.68 24.90
CA ARG A 130 24.49 8.58 26.34
C ARG A 130 25.71 8.12 27.16
N THR A 131 26.58 7.28 26.59
CA THR A 131 27.83 6.81 27.22
C THR A 131 28.79 7.93 27.66
N PRO A 132 29.05 9.01 26.90
CA PRO A 132 29.99 10.07 27.30
C PRO A 132 29.49 10.96 28.44
N LYS A 133 28.20 10.97 28.78
CA LYS A 133 27.66 11.76 29.91
C LYS A 133 27.82 11.09 31.28
N GLN A 134 28.21 9.81 31.34
CA GLN A 134 28.40 9.07 32.60
C GLN A 134 29.85 9.04 33.10
N LEU A 135 30.84 9.56 32.36
CA LEU A 135 32.20 9.81 32.86
C LEU A 135 32.29 11.18 33.57
N GLY A 136 31.48 11.37 34.60
CA GLY A 136 31.78 12.35 35.64
C GLY A 136 32.85 11.78 36.56
N LEU A 137 34.11 11.84 36.16
CA LEU A 137 35.24 11.56 37.05
C LEU A 137 35.65 12.85 37.75
N PRO A 138 35.58 12.92 39.10
CA PRO A 138 36.08 14.06 39.84
C PRO A 138 37.61 14.09 39.77
N VAL A 139 38.16 15.30 39.59
CA VAL A 139 39.59 15.62 39.78
C VAL A 139 39.87 15.76 41.27
#